data_AF-A0A6L7KGU8-F1
#
_entry.id   AF-A0A6L7KGU8-F1
#
_cell.length_a   1.000
_cell.length_b   1.000
_cell.length_c   1.000
_cell.angle_alpha   90.00
_cell.angle_beta   90.00
_cell.angle_gamma   90.00
#
_symmetry.space_group_name_H-M   'P 1'
#
loop_
_entity.id
_entity.type
_entity.pdbx_description
1 polymer ?
#
loop_
_entity_poly.entity_id
_entity_poly.type
_entity_poly.pdbx_seq_one_letter_code
_entity_poly.pdbx_strand_id
1 'polypeptide(L)'
;MFARRTSASEAGSSEWRTALAAGWRRSDILWERWQERGNAAWASGDVSRARRQFLFAWYLARFFFHRSDPRMATSIANVGFIAREAGQFGRASRHYARARRLWADVPGVLDGLEFRPRVRSSLFHMRMETRHRETYEANMRARIANFVTEAGQALEAAEAGAPSPHRLYDRWRGERPAVFDDSRKLLGAVLLICARQQESPDPGRKPGG
;
A
#
# COMPACT_ATOMS: atom_id res chain seq x y z
N MET A 1 31.46 12.60 2.40
CA MET A 1 31.49 11.12 2.44
C MET A 1 30.26 10.58 1.74
N PHE A 2 30.42 10.02 0.54
CA PHE A 2 29.32 9.42 -0.23
C PHE A 2 29.13 7.96 0.17
N ALA A 3 28.01 7.63 0.82
CA ALA A 3 27.66 6.24 1.11
C ALA A 3 27.27 5.52 -0.19
N ARG A 4 28.05 4.50 -0.54
CA ARG A 4 27.86 3.62 -1.71
C ARG A 4 26.59 2.78 -1.57
N ARG A 5 25.98 2.55 -2.73
CA ARG A 5 24.79 1.75 -3.04
C ARG A 5 24.76 0.39 -2.32
N THR A 6 23.66 0.11 -1.61
CA THR A 6 23.31 -1.21 -1.07
C THR A 6 22.06 -1.78 -1.74
N SER A 7 22.00 -1.83 -3.07
CA SER A 7 20.92 -2.62 -3.71
C SER A 7 21.15 -4.13 -3.60
N ALA A 8 22.38 -4.56 -3.25
CA ALA A 8 22.77 -5.97 -3.12
C ALA A 8 22.78 -6.51 -1.68
N SER A 9 22.81 -5.67 -0.64
CA SER A 9 22.88 -6.14 0.76
C SER A 9 21.51 -6.52 1.35
N GLU A 10 20.43 -6.28 0.60
CA GLU A 10 19.06 -6.33 1.10
C GLU A 10 18.34 -7.65 0.79
N ALA A 11 18.79 -8.39 -0.24
CA ALA A 11 18.27 -9.72 -0.60
C ALA A 11 18.76 -10.82 0.36
N GLY A 12 19.76 -10.51 1.20
CA GLY A 12 20.23 -11.34 2.31
C GLY A 12 19.77 -10.87 3.70
N SER A 13 18.91 -9.85 3.78
CA SER A 13 18.48 -9.31 5.07
C SER A 13 17.70 -10.35 5.87
N SER A 14 17.76 -10.28 7.20
CA SER A 14 16.98 -11.15 8.09
C SER A 14 15.49 -11.14 7.72
N GLU A 15 14.95 -9.95 7.45
CA GLU A 15 13.57 -9.76 7.01
C GLU A 15 13.24 -10.52 5.71
N TRP A 16 14.13 -10.53 4.73
CA TRP A 16 13.91 -11.25 3.46
C TRP A 16 13.82 -12.76 3.69
N ARG A 17 14.71 -13.31 4.53
CA ARG A 17 14.67 -14.73 4.90
C ARG A 17 13.40 -15.07 5.67
N THR A 18 12.98 -14.21 6.61
CA THR A 18 11.73 -14.38 7.36
C THR A 18 10.51 -14.38 6.44
N ALA A 19 10.46 -13.47 5.46
CA ALA A 19 9.35 -13.40 4.50
C ALA A 19 9.26 -14.68 3.66
N LEU A 20 10.39 -15.16 3.11
CA LEU A 20 10.43 -16.40 2.35
C LEU A 20 10.03 -17.61 3.22
N ALA A 21 10.51 -17.68 4.46
CA ALA A 21 10.14 -18.73 5.41
C ALA A 21 8.64 -18.70 5.76
N ALA A 22 8.01 -17.53 5.73
CA ALA A 22 6.57 -17.35 5.90
C ALA A 22 5.75 -17.65 4.62
N GLY A 23 6.40 -18.14 3.56
CA GLY A 23 5.73 -18.51 2.30
C GLY A 23 5.49 -17.34 1.34
N TRP A 24 6.04 -16.15 1.61
CA TRP A 24 6.00 -15.07 0.63
C TRP A 24 6.89 -15.40 -0.56
N ARG A 25 6.43 -15.04 -1.75
CA ARG A 25 7.22 -15.13 -2.98
C ARG A 25 8.16 -13.94 -3.06
N ARG A 26 9.25 -14.09 -3.80
CA ARG A 26 10.15 -12.95 -4.12
C ARG A 26 9.40 -11.78 -4.76
N SER A 27 8.37 -12.06 -5.57
CA SER A 27 7.50 -11.05 -6.16
C SER A 27 6.74 -10.25 -5.11
N ASP A 28 6.31 -10.86 -4.00
CA ASP A 28 5.58 -10.17 -2.95
C ASP A 28 6.49 -9.15 -2.25
N ILE A 29 7.72 -9.57 -1.92
CA ILE A 29 8.72 -8.75 -1.23
C ILE A 29 9.21 -7.61 -2.14
N LEU A 30 9.53 -7.92 -3.39
CA LEU A 30 10.02 -6.92 -4.35
C LEU A 30 8.94 -5.87 -4.65
N TRP A 31 7.69 -6.31 -4.82
CA TRP A 31 6.59 -5.40 -5.05
C TRP A 31 6.46 -4.39 -3.91
N GLU A 32 6.40 -4.88 -2.66
CA GLU A 32 6.27 -4.02 -1.49
C GLU A 32 7.43 -3.02 -1.41
N ARG A 33 8.68 -3.49 -1.54
CA ARG A 33 9.87 -2.63 -1.47
C ARG A 33 9.93 -1.59 -2.57
N TRP A 34 9.54 -1.93 -3.79
CA TRP A 34 9.49 -0.95 -4.88
C TRP A 34 8.40 0.09 -4.63
N GLN A 35 7.24 -0.30 -4.10
CA GLN A 35 6.22 0.66 -3.72
C GLN A 35 6.71 1.58 -2.58
N GLU A 36 7.34 1.06 -1.54
CA GLU A 36 7.91 1.86 -0.43
C GLU A 36 8.97 2.84 -0.94
N ARG A 37 9.92 2.37 -1.76
CA ARG A 37 10.96 3.22 -2.35
C ARG A 37 10.38 4.28 -3.28
N GLY A 38 9.33 3.92 -4.02
CA GLY A 38 8.61 4.86 -4.88
C GLY A 38 7.94 5.95 -4.06
N ASN A 39 7.23 5.58 -3.00
CA ASN A 39 6.57 6.52 -2.10
C ASN A 39 7.57 7.40 -1.34
N ALA A 40 8.69 6.85 -0.86
CA ALA A 40 9.75 7.62 -0.23
C ALA A 40 10.37 8.66 -1.19
N ALA A 41 10.65 8.25 -2.43
CA ALA A 41 11.15 9.16 -3.46
C ALA A 41 10.12 10.23 -3.85
N TRP A 42 8.84 9.85 -3.92
CA TRP A 42 7.75 10.79 -4.18
C TRP A 42 7.63 11.84 -3.09
N ALA A 43 7.64 11.42 -1.81
CA ALA A 43 7.59 12.30 -0.66
C ALA A 43 8.80 13.26 -0.58
N SER A 44 9.97 12.83 -1.07
CA SER A 44 11.16 13.68 -1.15
C SER A 44 11.23 14.55 -2.43
N GLY A 45 10.21 14.53 -3.28
CA GLY A 45 10.17 15.28 -4.54
C GLY A 45 10.99 14.69 -5.70
N ASP A 46 11.61 13.52 -5.53
CA ASP A 46 12.34 12.82 -6.61
C ASP A 46 11.37 12.01 -7.48
N VAL A 47 10.58 12.75 -8.28
CA VAL A 47 9.54 12.19 -9.17
C VAL A 47 10.14 11.21 -10.19
N SER A 48 11.37 11.45 -10.65
CA SER A 48 12.06 10.57 -11.60
C SER A 48 12.35 9.20 -11.00
N ARG A 49 12.85 9.16 -9.76
CA ARG A 49 13.07 7.91 -9.06
C ARG A 49 11.75 7.25 -8.68
N ALA A 50 10.77 8.01 -8.19
CA ALA A 50 9.44 7.48 -7.87
C ALA A 50 8.84 6.76 -9.07
N ARG A 51 8.85 7.41 -10.25
CA ARG A 51 8.39 6.84 -11.52
C ARG A 51 9.05 5.51 -11.83
N ARG A 52 10.38 5.41 -11.73
CA ARG A 52 11.08 4.14 -12.01
C ARG A 52 10.63 3.03 -11.07
N GLN A 53 10.54 3.30 -9.77
CA GLN A 53 10.13 2.31 -8.78
C GLN A 53 8.68 1.84 -9.00
N PHE A 54 7.75 2.77 -9.23
CA PHE A 54 6.36 2.42 -9.49
C PHE A 54 6.17 1.65 -10.80
N LEU A 55 6.94 1.96 -11.84
CA LEU A 55 6.91 1.16 -13.07
C LEU A 55 7.44 -0.26 -12.85
N PHE A 56 8.51 -0.43 -12.07
CA PHE A 56 8.99 -1.78 -11.72
C PHE A 56 7.95 -2.57 -10.93
N ALA A 57 7.33 -1.96 -9.92
CA ALA A 57 6.24 -2.57 -9.16
C ALA A 57 5.06 -2.95 -10.07
N TRP A 58 4.68 -2.07 -11.01
CA TRP A 58 3.60 -2.34 -11.96
C TRP A 58 3.91 -3.48 -12.93
N TYR A 59 5.11 -3.52 -13.52
CA TYR A 59 5.50 -4.62 -14.39
C TYR A 59 5.52 -5.95 -13.63
N LEU A 60 6.09 -5.97 -12.43
CA LEU A 60 6.11 -7.17 -11.59
C LEU A 60 4.70 -7.66 -11.25
N ALA A 61 3.83 -6.76 -10.79
CA ALA A 61 2.44 -7.12 -10.50
C ALA A 61 1.75 -7.70 -11.74
N ARG A 62 1.94 -7.06 -12.90
CA ARG A 62 1.34 -7.50 -14.17
C ARG A 62 1.76 -8.91 -14.59
N PHE A 63 2.99 -9.33 -14.29
CA PHE A 63 3.52 -10.63 -14.70
C PHE A 63 3.34 -11.74 -13.66
N PHE A 64 3.31 -11.40 -12.36
CA PHE A 64 3.38 -12.40 -11.29
C PHE A 64 2.14 -12.47 -10.41
N PHE A 65 1.25 -11.48 -10.45
CA PHE A 65 0.03 -11.49 -9.65
C PHE A 65 -1.19 -11.85 -10.48
N HIS A 66 -2.19 -12.42 -9.81
CA HIS A 66 -3.47 -12.69 -10.44
C HIS A 66 -4.16 -11.37 -10.83
N ARG A 67 -5.03 -11.39 -11.84
CA ARG A 67 -5.70 -10.17 -12.33
C ARG A 67 -6.60 -9.50 -11.29
N SER A 68 -7.15 -10.29 -10.37
CA SER A 68 -7.95 -9.83 -9.22
C SER A 68 -7.12 -9.54 -7.96
N ASP A 69 -5.79 -9.65 -8.02
CA ASP A 69 -4.95 -9.35 -6.86
C ASP A 69 -5.03 -7.84 -6.54
N PRO A 70 -5.41 -7.45 -5.31
CA PRO A 70 -5.58 -6.04 -4.94
C PRO A 70 -4.33 -5.18 -5.16
N ARG A 71 -3.13 -5.77 -5.14
CA ARG A 71 -1.86 -5.08 -5.38
C ARG A 71 -1.71 -4.58 -6.82
N MET A 72 -2.47 -5.16 -7.76
CA MET A 72 -2.59 -4.64 -9.12
C MET A 72 -3.20 -3.23 -9.12
N ALA A 73 -4.22 -2.99 -8.31
CA ALA A 73 -4.91 -1.72 -8.24
C ALA A 73 -3.97 -0.60 -7.76
N THR A 74 -3.20 -0.83 -6.69
CA THR A 74 -2.18 0.12 -6.20
C THR A 74 -1.16 0.48 -7.26
N SER A 75 -0.68 -0.54 -7.98
CA SER A 75 0.35 -0.35 -9.01
C SER A 75 -0.18 0.48 -10.17
N ILE A 76 -1.42 0.23 -10.58
CA ILE A 76 -2.11 1.00 -11.61
C ILE A 76 -2.37 2.44 -11.13
N ALA A 77 -2.83 2.61 -9.88
CA ALA A 77 -3.06 3.92 -9.27
C ALA A 77 -1.79 4.78 -9.27
N ASN A 78 -0.66 4.22 -8.81
CA ASN A 78 0.62 4.95 -8.77
C ASN A 78 1.12 5.32 -10.18
N VAL A 79 0.92 4.46 -11.20
CA VAL A 79 1.17 4.84 -12.60
C VAL A 79 0.24 5.97 -13.05
N GLY A 80 -1.01 5.99 -12.59
CA GLY A 80 -1.93 7.11 -12.79
C GLY A 80 -1.41 8.44 -12.22
N PHE A 81 -0.88 8.42 -11.00
CA PHE A 81 -0.25 9.59 -10.37
C PHE A 81 0.96 10.08 -11.18
N ILE A 82 1.83 9.18 -11.63
CA ILE A 82 2.94 9.54 -12.53
C ILE A 82 2.44 10.17 -13.82
N ALA A 83 1.40 9.60 -14.44
CA ALA A 83 0.82 10.15 -15.67
C ALA A 83 0.25 11.55 -15.43
N ARG A 84 -0.39 11.77 -14.28
CA ARG A 84 -0.92 13.08 -13.89
C ARG A 84 0.18 14.12 -13.74
N GLU A 85 1.26 13.81 -13.02
CA GLU A 85 2.39 14.74 -12.85
C GLU A 85 3.06 15.08 -14.19
N ALA A 86 3.03 14.15 -15.15
CA ALA A 86 3.48 14.40 -16.52
C ALA A 86 2.46 15.16 -17.39
N GLY A 87 1.37 15.69 -16.82
CA GLY A 87 0.31 16.41 -17.54
C GLY A 87 -0.63 15.53 -18.38
N GLN A 88 -0.52 14.20 -18.29
CA GLN A 88 -1.30 13.25 -19.09
C GLN A 88 -2.62 12.90 -18.42
N PHE A 89 -3.47 13.89 -18.17
CA PHE A 89 -4.70 13.77 -17.37
C PHE A 89 -5.66 12.68 -17.87
N GLY A 90 -5.86 12.56 -19.18
CA GLY A 90 -6.70 11.52 -19.77
C GLY A 90 -6.14 10.10 -19.61
N ARG A 91 -4.83 9.93 -19.46
CA ARG A 91 -4.25 8.62 -19.09
C ARG A 91 -4.38 8.38 -17.59
N ALA A 92 -4.13 9.39 -16.78
CA ALA A 92 -4.27 9.31 -15.33
C ALA A 92 -5.69 8.87 -14.94
N SER A 93 -6.73 9.53 -15.45
CA SER A 93 -8.13 9.18 -15.18
C SER A 93 -8.47 7.74 -15.57
N ARG A 94 -7.99 7.25 -16.72
CA ARG A 94 -8.17 5.83 -17.12
C ARG A 94 -7.51 4.87 -16.14
N HIS A 95 -6.31 5.19 -15.65
CA HIS A 95 -5.63 4.39 -14.64
C HIS A 95 -6.40 4.42 -13.31
N TYR A 96 -6.84 5.58 -12.85
CA TYR A 96 -7.61 5.73 -11.61
C TYR A 96 -8.94 4.98 -11.65
N ALA A 97 -9.71 5.12 -12.74
CA ALA A 97 -10.95 4.38 -12.93
C ALA A 97 -10.71 2.86 -12.90
N ARG A 98 -9.64 2.38 -13.51
CA ARG A 98 -9.27 0.95 -13.48
C ARG A 98 -8.86 0.48 -12.08
N ALA A 99 -8.10 1.29 -11.35
CA ALA A 99 -7.71 0.97 -9.97
C ALA A 99 -8.94 0.89 -9.05
N ARG A 100 -9.85 1.86 -9.14
CA ARG A 100 -11.12 1.86 -8.37
C ARG A 100 -11.97 0.62 -8.65
N ARG A 101 -12.10 0.20 -9.91
CA ARG A 101 -12.81 -1.04 -10.27
C ARG A 101 -12.21 -2.28 -9.61
N LEU A 102 -10.88 -2.43 -9.67
CA LEU A 102 -10.21 -3.56 -9.04
C LEU A 102 -10.34 -3.53 -7.51
N TRP A 103 -10.32 -2.35 -6.89
CA TRP A 103 -10.54 -2.25 -5.45
C TRP A 103 -12.00 -2.49 -5.04
N ALA A 104 -12.98 -2.17 -5.89
CA ALA A 104 -14.39 -2.47 -5.62
C ALA A 104 -14.67 -3.97 -5.48
N ASP A 105 -13.86 -4.81 -6.12
CA ASP A 105 -13.96 -6.28 -6.02
C ASP A 105 -13.23 -6.84 -4.78
N VAL A 106 -12.43 -6.04 -4.07
CA VAL A 106 -11.65 -6.48 -2.90
C VAL A 106 -12.52 -7.07 -1.81
N PRO A 107 -13.67 -6.49 -1.41
CA PRO A 107 -14.54 -7.11 -0.41
C PRO A 107 -14.88 -8.57 -0.73
N GLY A 108 -15.19 -8.89 -2.00
CA GLY A 108 -15.43 -10.27 -2.42
C GLY A 108 -14.17 -11.15 -2.38
N VAL A 109 -12.99 -10.59 -2.64
CA VAL A 109 -11.71 -11.31 -2.42
C VAL A 109 -11.48 -11.60 -0.94
N LEU A 110 -11.87 -10.70 -0.04
CA LEU A 110 -11.74 -10.92 1.40
C LEU A 110 -12.59 -12.10 1.86
N ASP A 111 -13.78 -12.32 1.28
CA ASP A 111 -14.68 -13.44 1.61
C ASP A 111 -14.04 -14.82 1.48
N GLY A 112 -13.06 -14.98 0.58
CA GLY A 112 -12.30 -16.21 0.42
C GLY A 112 -11.03 -16.32 1.28
N LEU A 113 -10.69 -15.31 2.10
CA LEU A 113 -9.44 -15.27 2.85
C LEU A 113 -9.65 -15.59 4.34
N GLU A 114 -8.81 -16.50 4.85
CA GLU A 114 -8.75 -16.85 6.27
C GLU A 114 -7.66 -16.00 6.95
N PHE A 115 -8.05 -15.11 7.88
CA PHE A 115 -7.09 -14.33 8.66
C PHE A 115 -6.57 -15.17 9.82
N ARG A 116 -5.29 -15.56 9.78
CA ARG A 116 -4.68 -16.31 10.89
C ARG A 116 -4.51 -15.41 12.13
N PRO A 117 -4.98 -15.83 13.32
CA PRO A 117 -4.80 -15.09 14.56
C PRO A 117 -3.33 -14.87 14.92
N ARG A 118 -3.04 -13.79 15.64
CA ARG A 118 -1.68 -13.39 16.02
C ARG A 118 -1.40 -13.86 17.43
N VAL A 119 -0.78 -15.03 17.58
CA VAL A 119 -0.44 -15.57 18.91
C VAL A 119 0.44 -14.59 19.68
N ARG A 120 -0.12 -14.02 20.77
CA ARG A 120 0.66 -13.41 21.86
C ARG A 120 0.66 -14.39 23.03
N SER A 121 1.84 -14.59 23.59
CA SER A 121 2.20 -15.65 24.54
C SER A 121 1.37 -15.68 25.82
N SER A 122 0.18 -16.30 25.80
CA SER A 122 -0.41 -17.05 26.91
C SER A 122 -1.60 -17.92 26.44
N LEU A 123 -1.82 -19.06 27.11
CA LEU A 123 -2.95 -19.97 26.87
C LEU A 123 -4.32 -19.29 27.08
N PHE A 124 -4.37 -18.23 27.89
CA PHE A 124 -5.54 -17.39 28.10
C PHE A 124 -5.85 -16.51 26.88
N HIS A 125 -4.82 -15.89 26.27
CA HIS A 125 -4.98 -15.12 25.03
C HIS A 125 -5.42 -16.01 23.86
N MET A 126 -4.92 -17.24 23.77
CA MET A 126 -5.41 -18.23 22.80
C MET A 126 -6.90 -18.54 22.99
N ARG A 127 -7.36 -18.80 24.23
CA ARG A 127 -8.79 -19.10 24.49
C ARG A 127 -9.71 -17.92 24.20
N MET A 128 -9.28 -16.70 24.51
CA MET A 128 -10.01 -15.47 24.20
C MET A 128 -10.05 -15.20 22.68
N GLU A 129 -8.95 -15.41 21.96
CA GLU A 129 -8.92 -15.25 20.50
C GLU A 129 -9.80 -16.28 19.78
N THR A 130 -9.79 -17.55 20.20
CA THR A 130 -10.65 -18.58 19.61
C THR A 130 -12.13 -18.24 19.80
N ARG A 131 -12.50 -17.64 20.95
CA ARG A 131 -13.89 -17.22 21.25
C ARG A 131 -14.35 -16.01 20.43
N HIS A 132 -13.44 -15.14 19.99
CA HIS A 132 -13.75 -13.90 19.28
C HIS A 132 -13.24 -13.86 17.83
N ARG A 133 -12.97 -15.04 17.25
CA ARG A 133 -12.40 -15.19 15.92
C ARG A 133 -13.24 -14.51 14.84
N GLU A 134 -14.54 -14.75 14.84
CA GLU A 134 -15.47 -14.15 13.88
C GLU A 134 -15.49 -12.63 13.99
N THR A 135 -15.48 -12.10 15.23
CA THR A 135 -15.42 -10.66 15.48
C THR A 135 -14.11 -10.06 14.99
N TYR A 136 -12.99 -10.75 15.18
CA TYR A 136 -11.69 -10.31 14.67
C TYR A 136 -11.66 -10.27 13.13
N GLU A 137 -12.11 -11.33 12.48
CA GLU A 137 -12.18 -11.42 11.02
C GLU A 137 -13.11 -10.35 10.44
N ALA A 138 -14.28 -10.14 11.05
CA ALA A 138 -15.22 -9.08 10.68
C ALA A 138 -14.59 -7.67 10.84
N ASN A 139 -13.88 -7.42 11.94
CA ASN A 139 -13.18 -6.16 12.16
C ASN A 139 -12.05 -5.93 11.14
N MET A 140 -11.30 -6.96 10.76
CA MET A 140 -10.28 -6.86 9.72
C MET A 140 -10.88 -6.57 8.34
N ARG A 141 -11.99 -7.23 7.99
CA ARG A 141 -12.72 -6.97 6.75
C ARG A 141 -13.23 -5.53 6.70
N ALA A 142 -13.89 -5.07 7.75
CA ALA A 142 -14.38 -3.70 7.86
C ALA A 142 -13.23 -2.69 7.75
N ARG A 143 -12.10 -2.96 8.41
CA ARG A 143 -10.91 -2.10 8.33
C ARG A 143 -10.36 -2.02 6.90
N ILE A 144 -10.21 -3.15 6.20
CA ILE A 144 -9.71 -3.14 4.82
C ILE A 144 -10.71 -2.44 3.89
N ALA A 145 -12.01 -2.67 4.06
CA ALA A 145 -13.05 -1.97 3.30
C ALA A 145 -12.97 -0.45 3.50
N ASN A 146 -12.76 0.02 4.73
CA ASN A 146 -12.55 1.45 5.00
C ASN A 146 -11.32 1.98 4.26
N PHE A 147 -10.21 1.26 4.28
CA PHE A 147 -9.02 1.65 3.52
C PHE A 147 -9.22 1.66 2.00
N VAL A 148 -10.01 0.74 1.47
CA VAL A 148 -10.42 0.75 0.06
C VAL A 148 -11.19 2.04 -0.26
N THR A 149 -12.12 2.44 0.60
CA THR A 149 -12.85 3.71 0.46
C THR A 149 -11.89 4.91 0.53
N GLU A 150 -10.98 4.96 1.49
CA GLU A 150 -9.96 6.01 1.62
C GLU A 150 -9.06 6.09 0.36
N ALA A 151 -8.64 4.94 -0.17
CA ALA A 151 -7.88 4.85 -1.41
C ALA A 151 -8.67 5.39 -2.61
N GLY A 152 -9.97 5.07 -2.70
CA GLY A 152 -10.87 5.63 -3.72
C GLY A 152 -10.97 7.16 -3.65
N GLN A 153 -11.17 7.70 -2.44
CA GLN A 153 -11.24 9.14 -2.21
C GLN A 153 -9.93 9.86 -2.55
N ALA A 154 -8.78 9.22 -2.30
CA ALA A 154 -7.48 9.75 -2.72
C ALA A 154 -7.34 9.85 -4.25
N LEU A 155 -7.93 8.91 -5.00
CA LEU A 155 -7.96 8.96 -6.46
C LEU A 155 -8.92 10.04 -6.98
N GLU A 156 -10.08 10.19 -6.35
CA GLU A 156 -11.04 11.25 -6.70
C GLU A 156 -10.47 12.65 -6.46
N ALA A 157 -9.79 12.85 -5.32
CA ALA A 157 -9.08 14.09 -5.05
C ALA A 157 -8.00 14.35 -6.12
N ALA A 158 -7.25 13.31 -6.51
CA ALA A 158 -6.26 13.42 -7.57
C ALA A 158 -6.89 13.76 -8.93
N GLU A 159 -8.04 13.20 -9.29
CA GLU A 159 -8.79 13.56 -10.50
C GLU A 159 -9.19 15.04 -10.47
N ALA A 160 -9.68 15.52 -9.33
CA ALA A 160 -10.02 16.93 -9.12
C ALA A 160 -8.79 17.87 -9.02
N GLY A 161 -7.58 17.32 -8.94
CA GLY A 161 -6.36 18.10 -8.70
C GLY A 161 -6.21 18.64 -7.28
N ALA A 162 -6.99 18.11 -6.35
CA ALA A 162 -6.88 18.37 -4.93
C ALA A 162 -5.84 17.43 -4.28
N PRO A 163 -5.25 17.83 -3.14
CA PRO A 163 -4.46 16.91 -2.33
C PRO A 163 -5.36 15.81 -1.75
N SER A 164 -4.75 14.66 -1.43
CA SER A 164 -5.43 13.55 -0.79
C SER A 164 -5.89 13.94 0.63
N PRO A 165 -7.14 13.63 1.00
CA PRO A 165 -7.63 13.83 2.35
C PRO A 165 -7.02 12.83 3.35
N HIS A 166 -6.32 11.79 2.87
CA HIS A 166 -5.83 10.68 3.68
C HIS A 166 -4.31 10.56 3.66
N ARG A 167 -3.74 10.22 4.82
CA ARG A 167 -2.29 10.04 5.00
C ARG A 167 -1.87 8.58 4.75
N LEU A 168 -2.25 8.02 3.61
CA LEU A 168 -2.16 6.58 3.32
C LEU A 168 -0.75 6.01 3.53
N TYR A 169 0.26 6.60 2.88
CA TYR A 169 1.64 6.10 3.01
C TYR A 169 2.23 6.32 4.42
N ASP A 170 1.87 7.37 5.12
CA ASP A 170 2.30 7.55 6.52
C ASP A 170 1.70 6.49 7.43
N ARG A 171 0.41 6.18 7.22
CA ARG A 171 -0.26 5.08 7.93
C ARG A 171 0.41 3.75 7.60
N TRP A 172 0.80 3.49 6.36
CA TRP A 172 1.63 2.33 6.05
C TRP A 172 2.90 2.29 6.90
N ARG A 173 3.67 3.38 6.96
CA ARG A 173 4.92 3.42 7.74
C ARG A 173 4.71 3.15 9.24
N GLY A 174 3.57 3.56 9.80
CA GLY A 174 3.24 3.33 11.22
C GLY A 174 2.52 2.02 11.51
N GLU A 175 1.70 1.53 10.59
CA GLU A 175 0.79 0.39 10.78
C GLU A 175 1.25 -0.89 10.06
N ARG A 176 2.36 -0.85 9.31
CA ARG A 176 2.91 -2.01 8.57
C ARG A 176 3.11 -3.20 9.53
N PRO A 177 2.45 -4.34 9.29
CA PRO A 177 2.65 -5.52 10.12
C PRO A 177 4.10 -6.04 10.03
N ALA A 178 4.68 -6.39 11.19
CA ALA A 178 6.00 -7.02 11.24
C ALA A 178 5.99 -8.47 10.71
N VAL A 179 4.81 -9.11 10.72
CA VAL A 179 4.61 -10.49 10.24
C VAL A 179 4.32 -10.48 8.74
N PHE A 180 4.83 -11.48 8.05
CA PHE A 180 4.62 -11.70 6.62
C PHE A 180 3.42 -12.61 6.39
N ASP A 181 2.23 -12.02 6.32
CA ASP A 181 0.97 -12.73 6.05
C ASP A 181 0.11 -11.98 5.01
N ASP A 182 -1.07 -12.50 4.68
CA ASP A 182 -1.96 -11.86 3.71
C ASP A 182 -2.54 -10.54 4.21
N SER A 183 -2.62 -10.32 5.53
CA SER A 183 -3.03 -9.02 6.10
C SER A 183 -2.05 -7.90 5.72
N ARG A 184 -0.73 -8.17 5.75
CA ARG A 184 0.29 -7.21 5.29
C ARG A 184 0.17 -6.94 3.80
N LYS A 185 -0.07 -7.97 2.97
CA LYS A 185 -0.27 -7.79 1.52
C LYS A 185 -1.49 -6.92 1.23
N LEU A 186 -2.61 -7.18 1.91
CA LEU A 186 -3.85 -6.43 1.75
C LEU A 186 -3.71 -4.98 2.22
N LEU A 187 -3.09 -4.75 3.39
CA LEU A 187 -2.78 -3.39 3.86
C LEU A 187 -1.86 -2.66 2.88
N GLY A 188 -0.84 -3.34 2.36
CA GLY A 188 0.04 -2.78 1.33
C GLY A 188 -0.75 -2.40 0.07
N ALA A 189 -1.69 -3.23 -0.35
CA ALA A 189 -2.51 -3.00 -1.54
C ALA A 189 -3.40 -1.74 -1.47
N VAL A 190 -3.71 -1.25 -0.27
CA VAL A 190 -4.59 -0.09 -0.08
C VAL A 190 -3.86 1.14 0.45
N LEU A 191 -2.72 0.96 1.14
CA LEU A 191 -1.97 2.07 1.75
C LEU A 191 -0.74 2.54 0.97
N LEU A 192 -0.16 1.71 0.11
CA LEU A 192 1.07 2.05 -0.63
C LEU A 192 0.81 2.95 -1.87
N ILE A 193 -0.14 3.87 -1.75
CA ILE A 193 -0.53 4.83 -2.79
C ILE A 193 0.23 6.14 -2.59
N CYS A 194 0.82 6.67 -3.66
CA CYS A 194 1.65 7.88 -3.61
C CYS A 194 0.85 9.19 -3.67
N ALA A 195 -0.34 9.22 -3.09
CA ALA A 195 -1.17 10.40 -3.14
C ALA A 195 -0.50 11.57 -2.39
N ARG A 196 -0.44 12.75 -3.03
CA ARG A 196 0.10 13.96 -2.38
C ARG A 196 -0.83 14.32 -1.22
N GLN A 197 -0.30 14.41 -0.01
CA GLN A 197 -1.11 14.68 1.18
C GLN A 197 -1.56 16.14 1.22
N GLN A 198 -2.71 16.39 1.84
CA GLN A 198 -3.08 17.73 2.25
C GLN A 198 -2.12 18.18 3.35
N GLU A 199 -1.45 19.31 3.16
CA GLU A 199 -0.74 19.96 4.26
C GLU A 199 -1.80 20.31 5.32
N SER A 200 -1.71 19.71 6.50
CA SER A 200 -2.49 20.18 7.64
C SER A 200 -2.15 21.66 7.84
N PRO A 201 -3.16 22.55 7.97
CA PRO A 201 -2.88 23.94 8.33
C PRO A 201 -2.10 23.91 9.64
N ASP A 202 -0.87 24.44 9.61
CA ASP A 202 -0.05 24.58 10.79
C ASP A 202 -0.83 25.43 11.82
N PRO A 203 -1.22 24.86 12.98
CA PRO A 203 -1.95 25.62 13.99
C PRO A 203 -1.13 26.78 14.58
N GLY A 204 0.17 26.88 14.27
CA GLY A 204 1.07 27.95 14.69
C GLY A 204 1.32 29.06 13.66
N ARG A 205 0.89 28.92 12.40
CA ARG A 205 1.18 29.94 11.37
C ARG A 205 0.16 31.08 11.46
N LYS A 206 0.48 32.09 12.26
CA LYS A 206 -0.26 33.37 12.23
C LYS A 206 -0.26 33.91 10.79
N PRO A 207 -1.41 34.35 10.26
CA PRO A 207 -1.42 35.06 8.99
C PRO A 207 -0.59 36.33 9.18
N GLY A 208 0.50 36.45 8.41
CA GLY A 208 1.30 37.67 8.39
C GLY A 208 0.45 38.80 7.83
N GLY A 209 0.09 39.74 8.71
CA GLY A 209 -0.33 41.08 8.36
C GLY A 209 0.87 42.01 8.30
#